data_AF-A0A9D4KTR3-F1
#
_entry.id   AF-A0A9D4KTR3-F1
#
_cell.length_a   1.000
_cell.length_b   1.000
_cell.length_c   1.000
_cell.angle_alpha   90.00
_cell.angle_beta   90.00
_cell.angle_gamma   90.00
#
_symmetry.space_group_name_H-M   'P 1'
#
loop_
_entity.id
_entity.type
_entity.pdbx_description
1 polymer ?
#
loop_
_entity_poly.entity_id
_entity_poly.type
_entity_poly.pdbx_seq_one_letter_code
_entity_poly.pdbx_strand_id
1 'polypeptide(L)' 'MTKEERQRDKDLKKEAKDRTEKETENFVHVVRGMPWERRIVKVRKGGGVVAQTHPG' A
#
# COMPACT_ATOMS: atom_id res chain seq x y z
N MET A 1 13.56 13.88 -0.88
CA MET A 1 12.33 13.65 -0.09
C MET A 1 12.03 14.92 0.70
N THR A 2 11.17 15.76 0.14
CA THR A 2 10.68 16.98 0.79
C THR A 2 9.76 16.64 1.97
N LYS A 3 9.42 17.64 2.79
CA LYS A 3 8.50 17.44 3.93
C LYS A 3 7.13 16.91 3.49
N GLU A 4 6.62 17.37 2.35
CA GLU A 4 5.34 16.94 1.79
C GLU A 4 5.36 15.48 1.29
N GLU A 5 6.44 15.07 0.62
CA GLU A 5 6.59 13.67 0.17
C GLU A 5 6.67 12.70 1.36
N ARG A 6 7.34 13.11 2.45
CA ARG A 6 7.38 12.33 3.69
C ARG A 6 6.00 12.19 4.34
N GLN A 7 5.17 13.23 4.26
CA GLN A 7 3.82 13.19 4.81
C GLN A 7 2.93 12.25 3.99
N ARG A 8 2.93 12.39 2.66
CA ARG A 8 2.19 11.47 1.77
C ARG A 8 2.60 10.02 1.96
N ASP A 9 3.89 9.73 2.18
CA ASP A 9 4.34 8.38 2.49
C ASP A 9 3.76 7.85 3.81
N LYS A 10 3.72 8.68 4.84
CA LYS A 10 3.13 8.30 6.14
C LYS A 10 1.65 8.01 6.00
N ASP A 11 0.92 8.86 5.26
CA ASP A 11 -0.50 8.67 5.00
C ASP A 11 -0.76 7.37 4.22
N LEU A 12 -0.01 7.11 3.15
CA LEU A 12 -0.12 5.87 2.37
C LEU A 12 0.19 4.63 3.22
N LYS A 13 1.19 4.68 4.09
CA LYS A 13 1.52 3.57 5.01
C LYS A 13 0.43 3.34 6.05
N LYS A 14 -0.15 4.42 6.58
CA LYS A 14 -1.24 4.34 7.54
C LYS A 14 -2.49 3.75 6.88
N GLU A 15 -2.83 4.20 5.68
CA GLU A 15 -3.96 3.68 4.92
C GLU A 15 -3.77 2.20 4.53
N ALA A 16 -2.56 1.82 4.10
CA ALA A 16 -2.24 0.42 3.81
C ALA A 16 -2.40 -0.47 5.07
N LYS A 17 -1.99 0.02 6.23
CA LYS A 17 -2.17 -0.70 7.49
C LYS A 17 -3.66 -0.84 7.87
N ASP A 18 -4.43 0.24 7.79
CA ASP A 18 -5.87 0.23 8.09
C ASP A 18 -6.65 -0.73 7.17
N ARG A 19 -6.35 -0.71 5.86
CA ARG A 19 -6.93 -1.66 4.89
C ARG A 19 -6.52 -3.10 5.16
N THR A 20 -5.32 -3.33 5.71
CA THR A 20 -4.87 -4.66 6.11
C THR A 20 -5.59 -5.14 7.36
N GLU A 21 -5.80 -4.28 8.36
CA GLU A 21 -6.52 -4.62 9.59
C GLU A 21 -8.00 -4.91 9.34
N LYS A 22 -8.60 -4.24 8.34
CA LYS A 22 -9.97 -4.51 7.89
C LYS A 22 -10.08 -5.74 6.98
N GLU A 23 -8.97 -6.22 6.41
CA GLU A 23 -8.97 -7.44 5.59
C GLU A 23 -8.78 -8.69 6.45
N THR A 24 -9.77 -9.57 6.41
CA THR A 24 -9.87 -10.66 7.37
C THR A 24 -9.06 -11.90 6.96
N GLU A 25 -8.89 -12.19 5.66
CA GLU A 25 -8.52 -13.57 5.27
C GLU A 25 -7.57 -13.69 4.06
N ASN A 26 -6.28 -13.48 4.30
CA ASN A 26 -5.14 -13.83 3.41
C ASN A 26 -4.56 -12.73 2.52
N PHE A 27 -4.88 -11.46 2.72
CA PHE A 27 -4.18 -10.39 2.02
C PHE A 27 -3.71 -9.30 2.98
N VAL A 28 -2.61 -8.67 2.60
CA VAL A 28 -2.07 -7.50 3.27
C VAL A 28 -1.88 -6.40 2.24
N HIS A 29 -2.18 -5.18 2.61
CA HIS A 29 -1.95 -4.00 1.79
C HIS A 29 -0.60 -3.40 2.17
N VAL A 30 0.28 -3.17 1.19
CA VAL A 30 1.62 -2.59 1.39
C VAL A 30 1.86 -1.45 0.42
N VAL A 31 2.64 -0.46 0.83
CA VAL A 31 3.07 0.62 -0.06
C VAL A 31 4.28 0.16 -0.88
N ARG A 32 4.17 0.20 -2.20
CA ARG A 32 5.26 -0.10 -3.15
C ARG A 32 5.40 0.99 -4.21
N GLY A 33 6.57 1.04 -4.84
CA GLY A 33 6.90 2.01 -5.89
C GLY A 33 7.99 3.00 -5.47
N MET A 34 8.44 3.81 -6.44
CA MET A 34 9.39 4.90 -6.22
C MET A 34 8.76 6.02 -5.38
N PRO A 35 9.53 6.87 -4.69
CA PRO A 35 8.99 7.93 -3.81
C PRO A 35 7.90 8.80 -4.44
N TRP A 36 8.01 9.09 -5.74
CA TRP A 36 7.05 9.88 -6.51
C TRP A 36 5.88 9.05 -7.12
N GLU A 37 5.93 7.72 -7.03
CA GLU A 37 4.91 6.79 -7.57
C GLU A 37 4.44 5.76 -6.54
N ARG A 38 4.56 6.10 -5.24
CA ARG A 38 4.14 5.21 -4.16
C ARG A 38 2.63 4.97 -4.25
N ARG A 39 2.27 3.69 -4.28
CA ARG A 39 0.88 3.22 -4.34
C ARG A 39 0.67 2.06 -3.37
N ILE A 40 -0.56 1.93 -2.89
CA ILE A 40 -0.96 0.80 -2.05
C ILE A 40 -1.24 -0.38 -2.97
N VAL A 41 -0.59 -1.51 -2.72
CA VAL A 41 -0.81 -2.77 -3.43
C VAL A 41 -1.30 -3.83 -2.46
N LYS A 42 -2.26 -4.64 -2.91
CA LYS A 42 -2.75 -5.80 -2.18
C LYS A 42 -1.84 -7.00 -2.48
N VAL A 43 -1.35 -7.70 -1.47
CA VAL A 43 -0.50 -8.88 -1.65
C VAL A 43 -1.02 -10.03 -0.80
N ARG A 44 -0.97 -11.25 -1.35
CA ARG A 44 -1.46 -12.43 -0.65
C ARG A 44 -0.49 -12.82 0.46
N LYS A 45 -0.99 -12.98 1.68
CA LYS A 45 -0.26 -13.44 2.86
C LYS A 45 0.18 -14.89 2.59
N GLY A 46 1.42 -15.10 2.16
CA GLY A 46 2.01 -16.42 1.90
C GLY A 46 2.62 -16.67 0.52
N GLY A 47 2.48 -15.76 -0.45
CA GLY A 47 3.18 -15.91 -1.73
C GLY A 47 2.44 -15.26 -2.90
N GLY A 48 3.15 -14.40 -3.63
CA GLY A 48 2.67 -13.80 -4.88
C GLY A 48 2.08 -12.41 -4.70
N VAL A 49 2.73 -11.44 -5.32
CA VAL A 49 2.28 -10.05 -5.43
C VAL A 49 1.07 -10.04 -6.38
N VAL A 50 -0.13 -9.75 -5.87
CA VAL A 50 -1.34 -9.67 -6.68
C VAL A 50 -1.61 -8.19 -6.96
N ALA A 51 -0.91 -7.62 -7.94
CA ALA A 51 -1.07 -6.22 -8.30
C ALA A 51 -2.47 -5.98 -8.88
N GLN A 52 -3.43 -5.62 -8.03
CA GLN A 52 -4.74 -5.13 -8.45
C GLN A 52 -4.67 -3.60 -8.52
N THR A 53 -4.23 -3.09 -9.67
CA THR A 53 -4.36 -1.68 -10.04
C THR A 53 -5.78 -1.43 -10.51
N HIS A 54 -6.55 -0.65 -9.76
CA HIS A 54 -7.76 -0.04 -10.28
C HIS A 54 -7.35 1.14 -11.19
N PRO A 55 -7.72 1.17 -12.48
CA PRO A 55 -7.66 2.38 -13.28
C PRO A 55 -8.79 3.31 -12.81
N GLY A 56 -8.43 4.57 -12.54
CA GLY A 56 -9.40 5.66 -12.33
C GLY A 56 -10.09 6.05 -13.63
#